data_AF-A0AAF0CSD9-F1
#
_entry.id   AF-A0AAF0CSD9-F1
#
_cell.length_a   1.000
_cell.length_b   1.000
_cell.length_c   1.000
_cell.angle_alpha   90.00
_cell.angle_beta   90.00
_cell.angle_gamma   90.00
#
_symmetry.space_group_name_H-M   'P 1'
#
loop_
_entity.id
_entity.type
_entity.pdbx_description
1 polymer ?
#
loop_
_entity_poly.entity_id
_entity_poly.type
_entity_poly.pdbx_seq_one_letter_code
_entity_poly.pdbx_strand_id
1 'polypeptide(L)'
;MLSYVRPGIWSLTTALCAAVLSAQNNPLPDPIVFGDITVEVEDWLTAPATNSGSPRARLSVMKPAYDGSERIFVCDLNGPMYAFNGDARTTYLDLTVELPNFINTPRLGTGFHSFAFHPQFATNGKFYTAHTEPAGSGVADFVNPIGETPAVQSVILEWTASNPLANTFSGTRREVMRIEYARFVHNVQDIAFNPFATADHEDYGLLYICVGDGEAVAGEAPTSAHRLDSVNGTLVRIDPLGTNATNGRYGVPATNPFVNDGDAATLGEIYAWGFRNPHRIAWDPANADRLFLFDIGERNGEEINLIQAGGDYGYSSREGTFVLQPEVDPDTVLPLPANDAEFGYIYPVAWYDHDEGRAIAGGQVYRGEKVPQLQGKLVFGDIVNGRVFYVDADSLTLGAQAEIKELRLTHNGTNRTLLQRVAASRTDLRFGTDEAGELYFTTKQDAKIRKVKANNLPEVGEGAIANIATRAYAGTADETLTGGFVIRDQPRRVLIRGVGPALAGFGVTGTMADPKISVIPSGGTTAIFANDNWGDSSQATEIASAAAALGAFGLADGSADAAIIATLSPGAYTVQLTGADGGSGVALIEVYEVR
;
A
#
# COMPACT_ATOMS: atom_id res chain seq x y z
N MET A 1 -60.33 62.24 27.17
CA MET A 1 -59.07 63.03 27.20
C MET A 1 -57.98 62.13 26.62
N LEU A 2 -57.36 62.58 25.53
CA LEU A 2 -56.00 62.26 25.03
C LEU A 2 -55.50 60.79 25.08
N SER A 3 -55.31 60.14 23.91
CA SER A 3 -54.00 59.96 23.21
C SER A 3 -53.25 58.69 23.68
N TYR A 4 -52.50 57.86 22.92
CA TYR A 4 -52.18 57.65 21.50
C TYR A 4 -51.19 56.43 21.50
N VAL A 5 -51.08 55.71 20.36
CA VAL A 5 -49.91 54.92 19.86
C VAL A 5 -49.77 53.40 20.15
N ARG A 6 -50.05 52.64 19.07
CA ARG A 6 -49.42 51.44 18.43
C ARG A 6 -49.47 50.01 19.01
N PRO A 7 -49.68 49.01 18.13
CA PRO A 7 -49.55 47.58 18.43
C PRO A 7 -48.11 47.07 18.21
N GLY A 8 -47.59 46.31 19.17
CA GLY A 8 -46.34 45.55 19.05
C GLY A 8 -46.61 44.14 18.57
N ILE A 9 -45.91 43.76 17.50
CA ILE A 9 -45.88 42.44 16.84
C ILE A 9 -44.83 41.55 17.54
N TRP A 10 -44.96 40.24 17.30
CA TRP A 10 -43.95 39.16 17.34
C TRP A 10 -44.08 38.16 18.49
N SER A 11 -44.95 37.17 18.28
CA SER A 11 -44.73 35.81 18.82
C SER A 11 -43.44 35.26 18.21
N LEU A 12 -42.41 35.03 19.02
CA LEU A 12 -41.30 34.16 18.66
C LEU A 12 -41.81 32.71 18.64
N THR A 13 -42.09 32.19 17.46
CA THR A 13 -42.01 30.74 17.22
C THR A 13 -40.55 30.42 16.96
N THR A 14 -39.87 29.85 17.96
CA THR A 14 -38.60 29.13 17.75
C THR A 14 -38.87 27.94 16.84
N ALA A 15 -38.60 28.09 15.56
CA ALA A 15 -38.41 26.95 14.67
C ALA A 15 -37.04 26.33 15.03
N LEU A 16 -37.05 25.29 15.87
CA LEU A 16 -35.95 24.32 15.84
C LEU A 16 -36.06 23.60 14.49
N CYS A 17 -35.27 24.04 13.51
CA CYS A 17 -34.85 23.14 12.45
C CYS A 17 -33.93 22.10 13.09
N ALA A 18 -34.49 21.02 13.61
CA ALA A 18 -33.74 19.79 13.73
C ALA A 18 -33.40 19.37 12.29
N ALA A 19 -32.15 19.59 11.88
CA ALA A 19 -31.65 18.89 10.71
C ALA A 19 -31.81 17.41 10.99
N VAL A 20 -32.63 16.73 10.21
CA VAL A 20 -32.68 15.27 10.25
C VAL A 20 -31.31 14.83 9.75
N LEU A 21 -30.44 14.42 10.68
CA LEU A 21 -29.20 13.73 10.35
C LEU A 21 -29.62 12.46 9.59
N SER A 22 -29.29 12.40 8.31
CA SER A 22 -29.63 11.25 7.48
C SER A 22 -28.52 10.22 7.56
N ALA A 23 -28.87 8.97 7.82
CA ALA A 23 -27.97 7.83 7.70
C ALA A 23 -27.32 7.79 6.30
N GLN A 24 -26.04 7.45 6.26
CA GLN A 24 -25.23 7.37 5.05
C GLN A 24 -24.66 5.95 4.91
N ASN A 25 -24.67 5.43 3.69
CA ASN A 25 -24.07 4.16 3.30
C ASN A 25 -22.84 4.33 2.39
N ASN A 26 -22.56 5.58 1.99
CA ASN A 26 -21.34 6.02 1.32
C ASN A 26 -20.93 7.33 2.03
N PRO A 27 -20.12 7.25 3.10
CA PRO A 27 -19.70 8.41 3.85
C PRO A 27 -18.64 9.26 3.12
N LEU A 28 -17.91 8.70 2.14
CA LEU A 28 -16.87 9.38 1.36
C LEU A 28 -17.20 9.29 -0.15
N PRO A 29 -18.11 10.14 -0.67
CA PRO A 29 -18.65 9.97 -2.02
C PRO A 29 -17.68 10.32 -3.15
N ASP A 30 -16.62 11.08 -2.84
CA ASP A 30 -15.62 11.46 -3.82
C ASP A 30 -14.58 10.33 -3.97
N PRO A 31 -14.37 9.80 -5.18
CA PRO A 31 -13.50 8.64 -5.34
C PRO A 31 -12.03 9.00 -5.14
N ILE A 32 -11.24 8.03 -4.66
CA ILE A 32 -9.78 8.18 -4.61
C ILE A 32 -9.26 8.17 -6.05
N VAL A 33 -8.69 9.31 -6.45
CA VAL A 33 -8.04 9.46 -7.75
C VAL A 33 -6.58 9.07 -7.70
N PHE A 34 -6.03 8.68 -8.85
CA PHE A 34 -4.59 8.51 -8.98
C PHE A 34 -3.87 9.83 -8.67
N GLY A 35 -2.77 9.73 -7.93
CA GLY A 35 -1.87 10.86 -7.69
C GLY A 35 -0.94 11.09 -8.88
N ASP A 36 0.26 11.58 -8.63
CA ASP A 36 1.34 11.76 -9.63
C ASP A 36 2.34 10.60 -9.61
N ILE A 37 2.48 9.89 -8.48
CA ILE A 37 3.50 8.86 -8.34
C ILE A 37 3.18 7.59 -9.14
N THR A 38 4.19 7.11 -9.87
CA THR A 38 4.19 5.80 -10.53
C THR A 38 5.40 4.98 -10.09
N VAL A 39 5.20 3.69 -9.79
CA VAL A 39 6.27 2.76 -9.41
C VAL A 39 6.22 1.48 -10.24
N GLU A 40 7.39 0.89 -10.49
CA GLU A 40 7.51 -0.43 -11.07
C GLU A 40 7.43 -1.48 -9.96
N VAL A 41 6.65 -2.53 -10.18
CA VAL A 41 6.53 -3.64 -9.24
C VAL A 41 7.06 -4.90 -9.90
N GLU A 42 8.21 -5.36 -9.46
CA GLU A 42 8.88 -6.52 -10.03
C GLU A 42 8.59 -7.78 -9.21
N ASP A 43 8.28 -8.90 -9.88
CA ASP A 43 8.25 -10.20 -9.22
C ASP A 43 9.68 -10.58 -8.80
N TRP A 44 9.92 -10.75 -7.49
CA TRP A 44 11.24 -11.11 -6.98
C TRP A 44 11.31 -12.59 -6.59
N LEU A 45 10.47 -13.02 -5.65
CA LEU A 45 10.50 -14.38 -5.11
C LEU A 45 9.11 -15.03 -5.11
N THR A 46 9.10 -16.35 -4.96
CA THR A 46 7.86 -17.14 -4.83
C THR A 46 7.98 -18.06 -3.63
N ALA A 47 7.08 -17.89 -2.66
CA ALA A 47 7.01 -18.79 -1.52
C ALA A 47 6.47 -20.17 -1.94
N PRO A 48 6.80 -21.25 -1.20
CA PRO A 48 6.18 -22.55 -1.41
C PRO A 48 4.65 -22.46 -1.40
N ALA A 49 4.00 -23.30 -2.21
CA ALA A 49 2.57 -23.49 -2.06
C ALA A 49 2.32 -24.29 -0.77
N THR A 50 1.58 -23.71 0.17
CA THR A 50 1.14 -24.37 1.40
C THR A 50 -0.30 -24.86 1.31
N ASN A 51 -1.01 -24.49 0.24
CA ASN A 51 -2.35 -24.98 -0.10
C ASN A 51 -2.34 -25.65 -1.48
N SER A 52 -3.23 -26.62 -1.67
CA SER A 52 -3.46 -27.26 -2.98
C SER A 52 -4.28 -26.41 -3.96
N GLY A 53 -4.84 -25.29 -3.49
CA GLY A 53 -5.69 -24.38 -4.27
C GLY A 53 -5.41 -22.91 -3.94
N SER A 54 -6.41 -22.06 -4.14
CA SER A 54 -6.34 -20.63 -3.82
C SER A 54 -6.75 -20.37 -2.36
N PRO A 55 -6.07 -19.46 -1.63
CA PRO A 55 -4.80 -18.83 -2.03
C PRO A 55 -3.65 -19.84 -2.01
N ARG A 56 -2.68 -19.72 -2.92
CA ARG A 56 -1.56 -20.66 -3.06
C ARG A 56 -0.70 -20.77 -1.79
N ALA A 57 -0.47 -19.66 -1.13
CA ALA A 57 0.22 -19.53 0.16
C ALA A 57 -0.53 -18.51 1.01
N ARG A 58 -0.49 -18.57 2.34
CA ARG A 58 -1.17 -17.59 3.22
C ARG A 58 -0.17 -16.64 3.88
N LEU A 59 0.74 -16.09 3.07
CA LEU A 59 1.75 -15.10 3.50
C LEU A 59 1.10 -13.96 4.29
N SER A 60 1.57 -13.74 5.52
CA SER A 60 0.93 -12.78 6.45
C SER A 60 1.77 -11.54 6.67
N VAL A 61 3.07 -11.71 6.93
CA VAL A 61 4.00 -10.66 7.32
C VAL A 61 5.37 -10.96 6.73
N MET A 62 6.04 -9.91 6.25
CA MET A 62 7.42 -9.92 5.77
C MET A 62 8.21 -8.84 6.51
N LYS A 63 9.24 -9.23 7.25
CA LYS A 63 10.07 -8.32 8.07
C LYS A 63 11.54 -8.76 8.01
N PRO A 64 12.51 -7.83 8.08
CA PRO A 64 13.90 -8.20 8.30
C PRO A 64 14.15 -8.52 9.78
N ALA A 65 15.33 -9.04 10.10
CA ALA A 65 15.75 -9.29 11.48
C ALA A 65 16.34 -8.05 12.19
N TYR A 66 16.71 -7.00 11.43
CA TYR A 66 17.43 -5.83 11.93
C TYR A 66 18.73 -6.22 12.66
N ASP A 67 19.40 -7.25 12.15
CA ASP A 67 20.65 -7.80 12.69
C ASP A 67 21.87 -7.54 11.78
N GLY A 68 21.67 -6.78 10.69
CA GLY A 68 22.71 -6.45 9.72
C GLY A 68 23.01 -7.58 8.73
N SER A 69 22.24 -8.67 8.75
CA SER A 69 22.42 -9.80 7.84
C SER A 69 21.70 -9.63 6.50
N GLU A 70 20.89 -8.58 6.34
CA GLU A 70 19.99 -8.37 5.20
C GLU A 70 18.99 -9.50 4.94
N ARG A 71 18.84 -10.45 5.89
CA ARG A 71 17.89 -11.55 5.76
C ARG A 71 16.47 -11.04 5.93
N ILE A 72 15.60 -11.57 5.09
CA ILE A 72 14.16 -11.30 5.16
C ILE A 72 13.43 -12.56 5.57
N PHE A 73 12.50 -12.40 6.50
CA PHE A 73 11.67 -13.47 7.01
C PHE A 73 10.23 -13.26 6.57
N VAL A 74 9.57 -14.34 6.17
CA VAL A 74 8.16 -14.32 5.74
C VAL A 74 7.43 -15.46 6.40
N CYS A 75 6.39 -15.16 7.18
CA CYS A 75 5.52 -16.18 7.75
C CYS A 75 4.31 -16.46 6.85
N ASP A 76 3.93 -17.72 6.78
CA ASP A 76 2.70 -18.21 6.19
C ASP A 76 1.75 -18.62 7.32
N LEU A 77 0.49 -18.16 7.28
CA LEU A 77 -0.52 -18.53 8.27
C LEU A 77 -0.70 -20.04 8.42
N ASN A 78 -0.29 -20.84 7.43
CA ASN A 78 -0.32 -22.29 7.52
C ASN A 78 0.80 -22.91 8.38
N GLY A 79 1.73 -22.11 8.93
CA GLY A 79 2.69 -22.54 9.95
C GLY A 79 4.18 -22.31 9.62
N PRO A 80 4.64 -22.43 8.37
CA PRO A 80 6.03 -22.14 8.04
C PRO A 80 6.40 -20.66 8.14
N MET A 81 7.60 -20.40 8.63
CA MET A 81 8.33 -19.14 8.43
C MET A 81 9.59 -19.43 7.62
N TYR A 82 9.76 -18.68 6.53
CA TYR A 82 10.88 -18.79 5.62
C TYR A 82 11.91 -17.71 5.90
N ALA A 83 13.20 -18.06 5.81
CA ALA A 83 14.28 -17.10 5.74
C ALA A 83 14.82 -17.03 4.31
N PHE A 84 14.99 -15.81 3.82
CA PHE A 84 15.60 -15.49 2.54
C PHE A 84 16.91 -14.74 2.76
N ASN A 85 17.98 -15.23 2.15
CA ASN A 85 19.27 -14.55 2.08
C ASN A 85 19.61 -14.36 0.59
N GLY A 86 19.43 -13.13 0.09
CA GLY A 86 19.26 -12.90 -1.34
C GLY A 86 18.12 -13.76 -1.89
N ASP A 87 18.38 -14.52 -2.95
CA ASP A 87 17.39 -15.39 -3.58
C ASP A 87 17.31 -16.79 -2.92
N ALA A 88 18.23 -17.11 -2.00
CA ALA A 88 18.27 -18.41 -1.36
C ALA A 88 17.21 -18.50 -0.24
N ARG A 89 16.29 -19.45 -0.36
CA ARG A 89 15.22 -19.71 0.62
C ARG A 89 15.50 -20.94 1.46
N THR A 90 15.23 -20.82 2.76
CA THR A 90 15.15 -21.94 3.71
C THR A 90 13.87 -21.85 4.55
N THR A 91 13.36 -22.98 5.03
CA THR A 91 12.36 -22.96 6.12
C THR A 91 13.11 -22.69 7.41
N TYR A 92 12.88 -21.54 8.01
CA TYR A 92 13.51 -21.17 9.27
C TYR A 92 12.85 -21.89 10.45
N LEU A 93 11.52 -21.81 10.54
CA LEU A 93 10.70 -22.40 11.60
C LEU A 93 9.41 -22.94 11.00
N ASP A 94 8.85 -24.02 11.54
CA ASP A 94 7.52 -24.52 11.12
C ASP A 94 6.68 -24.84 12.36
N LEU A 95 5.66 -24.01 12.60
CA LEU A 95 4.79 -24.17 13.77
C LEU A 95 3.97 -25.46 13.74
N THR A 96 3.71 -26.04 12.56
CA THR A 96 2.99 -27.32 12.45
C THR A 96 3.81 -28.49 12.99
N VAL A 97 5.14 -28.36 12.96
CA VAL A 97 6.08 -29.35 13.49
C VAL A 97 6.35 -29.08 14.97
N GLU A 98 6.54 -27.81 15.31
CA GLU A 98 6.95 -27.41 16.65
C GLU A 98 5.81 -27.47 17.68
N LEU A 99 4.57 -27.19 17.27
CA LEU A 99 3.46 -26.94 18.19
C LEU A 99 2.28 -27.89 17.93
N PRO A 100 2.01 -28.86 18.82
CA PRO A 100 0.94 -29.85 18.61
C PRO A 100 -0.47 -29.25 18.61
N ASN A 101 -0.65 -28.09 19.25
CA ASN A 101 -1.94 -27.41 19.34
C ASN A 101 -2.10 -26.28 18.30
N PHE A 102 -1.14 -26.10 17.39
CA PHE A 102 -1.26 -25.07 16.35
C PHE A 102 -2.45 -25.38 15.42
N ILE A 103 -3.26 -24.36 15.14
CA ILE A 103 -4.35 -24.45 14.16
C ILE A 103 -4.30 -23.29 13.16
N ASN A 104 -4.67 -23.60 11.92
CA ASN A 104 -4.80 -22.68 10.79
C ASN A 104 -6.18 -22.78 10.10
N THR A 105 -7.14 -23.47 10.73
CA THR A 105 -8.55 -23.61 10.36
C THR A 105 -9.41 -23.49 11.64
N PRO A 106 -10.73 -23.20 11.60
CA PRO A 106 -11.67 -23.25 10.46
C PRO A 106 -11.76 -21.99 9.59
N ARG A 107 -11.23 -20.83 10.02
CA ARG A 107 -11.37 -19.55 9.30
C ARG A 107 -10.04 -18.95 8.86
N LEU A 108 -10.10 -18.03 7.88
CA LEU A 108 -8.92 -17.33 7.35
C LEU A 108 -8.17 -16.47 8.38
N GLY A 109 -8.83 -16.14 9.49
CA GLY A 109 -8.26 -15.46 10.67
C GLY A 109 -7.59 -16.40 11.69
N THR A 110 -7.32 -17.66 11.36
CA THR A 110 -6.56 -18.58 12.22
C THR A 110 -5.22 -18.95 11.58
N GLY A 111 -4.18 -19.14 12.39
CA GLY A 111 -2.85 -19.54 11.89
C GLY A 111 -1.69 -18.84 12.58
N PHE A 112 -0.56 -18.80 11.87
CA PHE A 112 0.65 -18.05 12.25
C PHE A 112 0.54 -16.60 11.78
N HIS A 113 0.13 -15.72 12.68
CA HIS A 113 -0.28 -14.35 12.37
C HIS A 113 0.88 -13.41 12.09
N SER A 114 1.84 -13.37 13.00
CA SER A 114 2.98 -12.45 12.93
C SER A 114 4.16 -12.94 13.77
N PHE A 115 5.31 -12.33 13.55
CA PHE A 115 6.53 -12.52 14.32
C PHE A 115 7.26 -11.16 14.49
N ALA A 116 8.14 -11.11 15.47
CA ALA A 116 9.00 -9.96 15.74
C ALA A 116 10.36 -10.41 16.30
N PHE A 117 11.45 -9.92 15.73
CA PHE A 117 12.79 -10.10 16.29
C PHE A 117 13.03 -9.07 17.38
N HIS A 118 13.59 -9.47 18.53
CA HIS A 118 13.99 -8.52 19.56
C HIS A 118 15.05 -7.56 18.97
N PRO A 119 15.10 -6.27 19.35
CA PRO A 119 16.12 -5.32 18.88
C PRO A 119 17.58 -5.70 19.19
N GLN A 120 17.80 -6.82 19.89
CA GLN A 120 19.09 -7.38 20.24
C GLN A 120 19.25 -8.81 19.73
N PHE A 121 18.42 -9.24 18.77
CA PHE A 121 18.34 -10.62 18.28
C PHE A 121 19.71 -11.19 17.89
N ALA A 122 20.56 -10.38 17.24
CA ALA A 122 21.93 -10.75 16.88
C ALA A 122 22.77 -11.27 18.06
N THR A 123 22.46 -10.81 19.28
CA THR A 123 23.22 -11.10 20.50
C THR A 123 22.47 -12.00 21.49
N ASN A 124 21.14 -11.86 21.61
CA ASN A 124 20.34 -12.61 22.57
C ASN A 124 19.55 -13.77 21.95
N GLY A 125 19.48 -13.85 20.62
CA GLY A 125 18.74 -14.85 19.87
C GLY A 125 17.24 -14.84 20.07
N LYS A 126 16.67 -13.79 20.68
CA LYS A 126 15.25 -13.73 21.02
C LYS A 126 14.39 -13.19 19.89
N PHE A 127 13.34 -13.92 19.57
CA PHE A 127 12.26 -13.48 18.70
C PHE A 127 10.93 -14.03 19.20
N TYR A 128 9.84 -13.47 18.70
CA TYR A 128 8.49 -13.74 19.20
C TYR A 128 7.57 -14.10 18.06
N THR A 129 6.59 -14.96 18.31
CA THR A 129 5.57 -15.35 17.33
C THR A 129 4.19 -15.25 17.96
N ALA A 130 3.19 -14.89 17.15
CA ALA A 130 1.78 -14.95 17.50
C ALA A 130 1.07 -15.99 16.62
N HIS A 131 0.38 -16.94 17.24
CA HIS A 131 -0.40 -17.95 16.53
C HIS A 131 -1.72 -18.28 17.20
N THR A 132 -2.54 -19.11 16.55
CA THR A 132 -3.83 -19.57 17.06
C THR A 132 -3.75 -21.02 17.55
N GLU A 133 -4.40 -21.29 18.69
CA GLU A 133 -4.64 -22.63 19.23
C GLU A 133 -6.14 -22.83 19.54
N PRO A 134 -6.64 -24.08 19.66
CA PRO A 134 -7.98 -24.35 20.14
C PRO A 134 -8.21 -23.78 21.54
N ALA A 135 -9.44 -23.36 21.82
CA ALA A 135 -9.82 -22.99 23.18
C ALA A 135 -9.54 -24.13 24.18
N GLY A 136 -9.06 -23.77 25.37
CA GLY A 136 -8.72 -24.72 26.42
C GLY A 136 -7.42 -25.50 26.20
N SER A 137 -6.63 -25.19 25.17
CA SER A 137 -5.30 -25.80 25.00
C SER A 137 -4.28 -25.34 26.05
N GLY A 138 -4.56 -24.22 26.73
CA GLY A 138 -3.84 -23.72 27.89
C GLY A 138 -4.72 -22.79 28.75
N VAL A 139 -4.18 -22.35 29.89
CA VAL A 139 -4.83 -21.38 30.78
C VAL A 139 -4.58 -19.97 30.24
N ALA A 140 -5.64 -19.26 29.88
CA ALA A 140 -5.53 -17.91 29.36
C ALA A 140 -5.16 -16.90 30.44
N ASP A 141 -4.30 -15.94 30.08
CA ASP A 141 -4.00 -14.78 30.91
C ASP A 141 -5.12 -13.75 30.84
N PHE A 142 -5.73 -13.61 29.66
CA PHE A 142 -6.86 -12.73 29.40
C PHE A 142 -8.04 -13.51 28.85
N VAL A 143 -9.16 -13.42 29.56
CA VAL A 143 -10.41 -14.09 29.19
C VAL A 143 -11.24 -13.20 28.26
N ASN A 144 -12.04 -13.83 27.41
CA ASN A 144 -12.93 -13.09 26.51
C ASN A 144 -13.95 -12.26 27.32
N PRO A 145 -14.16 -10.97 26.99
CA PRO A 145 -14.99 -10.07 27.80
C PRO A 145 -16.49 -10.35 27.69
N ILE A 146 -16.93 -11.12 26.69
CA ILE A 146 -18.35 -11.34 26.39
C ILE A 146 -18.98 -12.48 27.19
N GLY A 147 -18.18 -13.25 27.93
CA GLY A 147 -18.66 -14.33 28.80
C GLY A 147 -19.19 -15.56 28.06
N GLU A 148 -18.95 -15.64 26.75
CA GLU A 148 -19.25 -16.81 25.93
C GLU A 148 -18.17 -17.88 26.09
N THR A 149 -18.51 -19.12 25.75
CA THR A 149 -17.53 -20.21 25.66
C THR A 149 -16.45 -19.83 24.63
N PRO A 150 -15.16 -19.84 24.99
CA PRO A 150 -14.09 -19.50 24.05
C PRO A 150 -14.05 -20.49 22.88
N ALA A 151 -13.82 -19.97 21.67
CA ALA A 151 -13.65 -20.76 20.46
C ALA A 151 -12.17 -21.02 20.15
N VAL A 152 -11.31 -20.03 20.38
CA VAL A 152 -9.86 -20.11 20.12
C VAL A 152 -9.08 -19.30 21.15
N GLN A 153 -7.77 -19.54 21.17
CA GLN A 153 -6.81 -18.74 21.92
C GLN A 153 -5.73 -18.22 20.99
N SER A 154 -5.34 -16.95 21.14
CA SER A 154 -4.07 -16.45 20.59
C SER A 154 -2.96 -16.70 21.60
N VAL A 155 -1.81 -17.13 21.11
CA VAL A 155 -0.64 -17.44 21.94
C VAL A 155 0.56 -16.68 21.41
N ILE A 156 1.23 -15.97 22.31
CA ILE A 156 2.50 -15.30 22.05
C ILE A 156 3.60 -16.13 22.69
N LEU A 157 4.57 -16.56 21.88
CA LEU A 157 5.73 -17.31 22.31
C LEU A 157 6.99 -16.47 22.15
N GLU A 158 7.90 -16.58 23.12
CA GLU A 158 9.31 -16.22 22.97
C GLU A 158 10.08 -17.46 22.51
N TRP A 159 10.94 -17.28 21.52
CA TRP A 159 11.90 -18.26 21.04
C TRP A 159 13.30 -17.73 21.29
N THR A 160 14.22 -18.62 21.67
CA THR A 160 15.64 -18.29 21.82
C THR A 160 16.45 -19.16 20.88
N ALA A 161 16.92 -18.58 19.78
CA ALA A 161 17.78 -19.23 18.80
C ALA A 161 19.18 -19.46 19.36
N SER A 162 19.67 -20.70 19.25
CA SER A 162 21.04 -21.07 19.65
C SER A 162 22.10 -20.41 18.77
N ASN A 163 21.76 -20.11 17.51
CA ASN A 163 22.59 -19.34 16.59
C ASN A 163 21.70 -18.35 15.81
N PRO A 164 21.68 -17.06 16.19
CA PRO A 164 20.83 -16.05 15.54
C PRO A 164 21.11 -15.89 14.04
N LEU A 165 22.36 -16.08 13.62
CA LEU A 165 22.80 -15.91 12.22
C LEU A 165 22.49 -17.12 11.33
N ALA A 166 22.00 -18.24 11.89
CA ALA A 166 21.66 -19.42 11.11
C ALA A 166 20.38 -19.20 10.28
N ASN A 167 20.33 -19.76 9.08
CA ASN A 167 19.14 -19.72 8.21
C ASN A 167 18.05 -20.73 8.60
N THR A 168 18.32 -21.59 9.58
CA THR A 168 17.36 -22.55 10.15
C THR A 168 17.33 -22.39 11.66
N PHE A 169 16.14 -22.47 12.25
CA PHE A 169 15.97 -22.39 13.69
C PHE A 169 16.50 -23.65 14.38
N SER A 170 17.20 -23.44 15.49
CA SER A 170 17.41 -24.42 16.54
C SER A 170 17.47 -23.64 17.85
N GLY A 171 16.84 -24.15 18.91
CA GLY A 171 16.74 -23.36 20.13
C GLY A 171 15.65 -23.86 21.07
N THR A 172 15.24 -22.96 21.96
CA THR A 172 14.18 -23.20 22.94
C THR A 172 13.04 -22.20 22.75
N ARG A 173 11.93 -22.44 23.46
CA ARG A 173 10.79 -21.52 23.51
C ARG A 173 10.16 -21.48 24.88
N ARG A 174 9.42 -20.41 25.16
CA ARG A 174 8.52 -20.28 26.31
C ARG A 174 7.28 -19.48 25.91
N GLU A 175 6.17 -19.74 26.60
CA GLU A 175 4.96 -18.93 26.44
C GLU A 175 5.08 -17.61 27.21
N VAL A 176 4.62 -16.53 26.60
CA VAL A 176 4.64 -15.17 27.16
C VAL A 176 3.23 -14.76 27.57
N MET A 177 2.27 -14.92 26.65
CA MET A 177 0.91 -14.43 26.81
C MET A 177 -0.08 -15.31 26.06
N ARG A 178 -1.27 -15.51 26.63
CA ARG A 178 -2.41 -16.22 26.04
C ARG A 178 -3.71 -15.46 26.21
N ILE A 179 -4.44 -15.24 25.12
CA ILE A 179 -5.68 -14.44 25.07
C ILE A 179 -6.82 -15.30 24.50
N GLU A 180 -7.97 -15.30 25.16
CA GLU A 180 -9.17 -15.99 24.69
C GLU A 180 -10.07 -15.13 23.80
N TYR A 181 -10.64 -15.80 22.80
CA TYR A 181 -11.67 -15.23 21.95
C TYR A 181 -12.86 -16.16 21.90
N ALA A 182 -14.05 -15.58 21.97
CA ALA A 182 -15.31 -16.31 21.78
C ALA A 182 -15.51 -16.78 20.32
N ARG A 183 -14.79 -16.18 19.36
CA ARG A 183 -14.96 -16.42 17.92
C ARG A 183 -13.61 -16.58 17.21
N PHE A 184 -13.65 -16.94 15.93
CA PHE A 184 -12.49 -17.40 15.14
C PHE A 184 -11.79 -16.29 14.33
N VAL A 185 -12.22 -15.03 14.46
CA VAL A 185 -11.69 -13.88 13.71
C VAL A 185 -11.41 -12.72 14.66
N HIS A 186 -10.70 -11.70 14.17
CA HIS A 186 -10.23 -10.54 14.93
C HIS A 186 -9.50 -10.92 16.22
N ASN A 187 -8.64 -11.92 16.10
CA ASN A 187 -7.70 -12.30 17.14
C ASN A 187 -6.42 -11.44 17.04
N VAL A 188 -5.32 -11.84 17.68
CA VAL A 188 -4.04 -11.10 17.56
C VAL A 188 -3.61 -11.03 16.09
N GLN A 189 -3.45 -9.81 15.55
CA GLN A 189 -3.15 -9.60 14.13
C GLN A 189 -1.66 -9.37 13.85
N ASP A 190 -0.99 -8.58 14.69
CA ASP A 190 0.42 -8.22 14.52
C ASP A 190 1.13 -8.08 15.88
N ILE A 191 2.42 -8.36 15.87
CA ILE A 191 3.34 -8.09 16.97
C ILE A 191 4.59 -7.42 16.41
N ALA A 192 5.12 -6.41 17.08
CA ALA A 192 6.33 -5.73 16.64
C ALA A 192 7.03 -5.00 17.79
N PHE A 193 8.35 -4.91 17.69
CA PHE A 193 9.14 -3.92 18.42
C PHE A 193 9.29 -2.67 17.54
N ASN A 194 9.53 -1.53 18.16
CA ASN A 194 10.01 -0.36 17.44
C ASN A 194 11.46 -0.62 16.96
N PRO A 195 11.72 -0.83 15.66
CA PRO A 195 13.06 -1.13 15.17
C PRO A 195 13.96 0.11 15.12
N PHE A 196 13.39 1.30 15.30
CA PHE A 196 14.09 2.59 15.23
C PHE A 196 14.36 3.19 16.61
N ALA A 197 13.81 2.59 17.67
CA ALA A 197 14.16 2.93 19.05
C ALA A 197 15.62 2.55 19.33
N THR A 198 16.39 3.50 19.86
CA THR A 198 17.74 3.27 20.39
C THR A 198 17.68 2.90 21.87
N ALA A 199 18.77 2.39 22.45
CA ALA A 199 18.78 1.85 23.82
C ALA A 199 18.35 2.84 24.93
N ASP A 200 18.40 4.15 24.66
CA ASP A 200 17.96 5.24 25.52
C ASP A 200 16.50 5.69 25.29
N HIS A 201 15.87 5.20 24.24
CA HIS A 201 14.47 5.46 23.91
C HIS A 201 13.54 4.61 24.78
N GLU A 202 12.40 5.17 25.22
CA GLU A 202 11.50 4.48 26.15
C GLU A 202 10.89 3.19 25.60
N ASP A 203 10.69 3.12 24.28
CA ASP A 203 10.17 1.94 23.58
C ASP A 203 11.22 0.86 23.27
N TYR A 204 12.49 1.06 23.64
CA TYR A 204 13.53 0.09 23.32
C TYR A 204 13.28 -1.25 23.99
N GLY A 205 13.13 -2.30 23.17
CA GLY A 205 12.88 -3.64 23.66
C GLY A 205 11.45 -3.87 24.19
N LEU A 206 10.53 -2.93 23.97
CA LEU A 206 9.12 -3.13 24.30
C LEU A 206 8.35 -3.74 23.12
N LEU A 207 7.57 -4.78 23.40
CA LEU A 207 6.76 -5.50 22.41
C LEU A 207 5.35 -4.92 22.35
N TYR A 208 4.95 -4.45 21.18
CA TYR A 208 3.59 -4.04 20.87
C TYR A 208 2.80 -5.21 20.27
N ILE A 209 1.54 -5.36 20.68
CA ILE A 209 0.65 -6.46 20.30
C ILE A 209 -0.70 -5.88 19.89
N CYS A 210 -1.10 -6.12 18.64
CA CYS A 210 -2.39 -5.68 18.12
C CYS A 210 -3.46 -6.74 18.40
N VAL A 211 -4.38 -6.43 19.30
CA VAL A 211 -5.40 -7.35 19.81
C VAL A 211 -6.77 -6.93 19.28
N GLY A 212 -7.38 -7.74 18.40
CA GLY A 212 -8.71 -7.45 17.87
C GLY A 212 -9.84 -7.64 18.88
N ASP A 213 -11.02 -7.16 18.51
CA ASP A 213 -12.23 -7.18 19.34
C ASP A 213 -12.84 -8.59 19.51
N GLY A 214 -12.43 -9.55 18.69
CA GLY A 214 -13.00 -10.90 18.65
C GLY A 214 -14.37 -10.98 17.96
N GLU A 215 -14.64 -10.10 16.99
CA GLU A 215 -15.93 -10.00 16.27
C GLU A 215 -17.05 -9.58 17.22
N ALA A 216 -16.86 -8.46 17.93
CA ALA A 216 -17.71 -8.03 19.02
C ALA A 216 -19.11 -7.60 18.55
N VAL A 217 -19.19 -6.80 17.48
CA VAL A 217 -20.45 -6.26 16.94
C VAL A 217 -21.33 -7.35 16.34
N ALA A 218 -20.81 -8.15 15.39
CA ALA A 218 -21.56 -9.29 14.83
C ALA A 218 -21.88 -10.38 15.88
N GLY A 219 -21.26 -10.27 17.05
CA GLY A 219 -21.51 -11.03 18.24
C GLY A 219 -22.52 -10.50 19.23
N GLU A 220 -23.24 -9.44 18.87
CA GLU A 220 -24.19 -8.74 19.76
C GLU A 220 -23.55 -8.21 21.06
N ALA A 221 -22.25 -7.92 21.03
CA ALA A 221 -21.50 -7.40 22.17
C ALA A 221 -20.65 -6.14 21.81
N PRO A 222 -21.26 -5.11 21.19
CA PRO A 222 -20.54 -3.96 20.61
C PRO A 222 -19.67 -3.19 21.60
N THR A 223 -20.01 -3.17 22.89
CA THR A 223 -19.24 -2.46 23.92
C THR A 223 -17.94 -3.17 24.32
N SER A 224 -17.65 -4.36 23.77
CA SER A 224 -16.50 -5.17 24.21
C SER A 224 -15.14 -4.58 23.85
N ALA A 225 -15.06 -3.84 22.74
CA ALA A 225 -13.85 -3.14 22.30
C ALA A 225 -13.58 -1.85 23.10
N HIS A 226 -14.53 -1.44 23.96
CA HIS A 226 -14.46 -0.20 24.72
C HIS A 226 -14.46 -0.48 26.23
N ARG A 227 -13.58 -1.42 26.63
CA ARG A 227 -13.40 -1.89 28.00
C ARG A 227 -11.92 -1.91 28.36
N LEU A 228 -11.56 -1.28 29.46
CA LEU A 228 -10.18 -1.26 29.96
C LEU A 228 -9.85 -2.43 30.90
N ASP A 229 -10.84 -3.24 31.29
CA ASP A 229 -10.66 -4.50 32.01
C ASP A 229 -10.44 -5.71 31.09
N SER A 230 -10.27 -5.45 29.79
CA SER A 230 -10.02 -6.46 28.75
C SER A 230 -9.02 -5.92 27.72
N VAL A 231 -8.22 -6.82 27.13
CA VAL A 231 -7.29 -6.47 26.05
C VAL A 231 -7.94 -6.52 24.66
N ASN A 232 -9.18 -6.99 24.53
CA ASN A 232 -9.84 -7.06 23.21
C ASN A 232 -10.10 -5.65 22.65
N GLY A 233 -9.75 -5.42 21.39
CA GLY A 233 -9.90 -4.11 20.73
C GLY A 233 -8.84 -3.09 21.17
N THR A 234 -7.64 -3.56 21.52
CA THR A 234 -6.56 -2.71 22.07
C THR A 234 -5.24 -2.92 21.35
N LEU A 235 -4.37 -1.92 21.51
CA LEU A 235 -2.93 -2.06 21.33
C LEU A 235 -2.31 -2.26 22.71
N VAL A 236 -1.68 -3.42 22.92
CA VAL A 236 -0.98 -3.78 24.16
C VAL A 236 0.51 -3.48 24.02
N ARG A 237 1.16 -3.01 25.09
CA ARG A 237 2.63 -2.82 25.17
C ARG A 237 3.19 -3.51 26.41
N ILE A 238 4.15 -4.42 26.21
CA ILE A 238 4.79 -5.17 27.31
C ILE A 238 6.33 -5.09 27.23
N ASP A 239 7.00 -5.29 28.36
CA ASP A 239 8.41 -5.67 28.41
C ASP A 239 8.48 -7.20 28.40
N PRO A 240 8.86 -7.86 27.29
CA PRO A 240 8.86 -9.32 27.25
C PRO A 240 9.96 -9.95 28.12
N LEU A 241 10.97 -9.20 28.58
CA LEU A 241 12.05 -9.68 29.46
C LEU A 241 11.77 -9.45 30.94
N GLY A 242 10.84 -8.55 31.26
CA GLY A 242 10.37 -8.30 32.63
C GLY A 242 9.55 -9.46 33.21
N THR A 243 9.13 -9.32 34.46
CA THR A 243 8.41 -10.37 35.20
C THR A 243 7.33 -9.87 36.15
N ASN A 244 7.01 -8.57 36.14
CA ASN A 244 6.05 -7.96 37.08
C ASN A 244 4.57 -8.10 36.65
N ALA A 245 4.27 -8.70 35.49
CA ALA A 245 2.89 -9.00 35.11
C ALA A 245 2.28 -10.08 36.01
N THR A 246 0.95 -10.16 36.04
CA THR A 246 0.18 -11.10 36.88
C THR A 246 0.61 -12.57 36.68
N ASN A 247 0.95 -12.96 35.45
CA ASN A 247 1.39 -14.32 35.15
C ASN A 247 2.89 -14.58 35.42
N GLY A 248 3.66 -13.53 35.76
CA GLY A 248 5.10 -13.59 36.05
C GLY A 248 6.00 -13.89 34.85
N ARG A 249 5.47 -13.86 33.60
CA ARG A 249 6.19 -14.26 32.38
C ARG A 249 6.63 -13.09 31.50
N TYR A 250 6.15 -11.89 31.79
CA TYR A 250 6.59 -10.65 31.15
C TYR A 250 6.44 -9.51 32.15
N GLY A 251 6.88 -8.32 31.76
CA GLY A 251 6.73 -7.10 32.53
C GLY A 251 5.72 -6.14 31.91
N VAL A 252 5.07 -5.37 32.78
CA VAL A 252 4.22 -4.24 32.39
C VAL A 252 5.05 -2.98 32.59
N PRO A 253 5.40 -2.23 31.52
CA PRO A 253 6.21 -1.02 31.63
C PRO A 253 5.54 0.03 32.53
N ALA A 254 6.29 0.61 33.46
CA ALA A 254 5.76 1.64 34.35
C ALA A 254 5.32 2.93 33.61
N THR A 255 5.79 3.10 32.38
CA THR A 255 5.43 4.19 31.46
C THR A 255 4.15 3.91 30.67
N ASN A 256 3.53 2.73 30.82
CA ASN A 256 2.22 2.50 30.20
C ASN A 256 1.17 3.44 30.82
N PRO A 257 0.26 3.98 29.99
CA PRO A 257 -0.65 5.05 30.37
C PRO A 257 -1.61 4.67 31.50
N PHE A 258 -1.91 3.38 31.62
CA PHE A 258 -2.94 2.85 32.51
C PHE A 258 -2.40 2.20 33.79
N VAL A 259 -1.08 2.10 33.96
CA VAL A 259 -0.48 1.43 35.15
C VAL A 259 -0.76 2.17 36.45
N ASN A 260 -0.92 3.49 36.39
CA ASN A 260 -1.07 4.35 37.56
C ASN A 260 -2.34 5.22 37.49
N ASP A 261 -3.38 4.76 36.79
CA ASP A 261 -4.65 5.50 36.64
C ASP A 261 -5.50 5.50 37.92
N GLY A 262 -5.20 4.62 38.87
CA GLY A 262 -5.87 4.50 40.16
C GLY A 262 -7.10 3.58 40.14
N ASP A 263 -7.36 2.88 39.03
CA ASP A 263 -8.43 1.88 38.92
C ASP A 263 -7.82 0.47 38.87
N ALA A 264 -8.21 -0.37 39.84
CA ALA A 264 -7.71 -1.74 39.93
C ALA A 264 -8.32 -2.68 38.86
N ALA A 265 -9.37 -2.25 38.16
CA ALA A 265 -9.97 -3.02 37.07
C ALA A 265 -9.25 -2.78 35.73
N THR A 266 -8.57 -1.64 35.58
CA THR A 266 -7.82 -1.31 34.36
C THR A 266 -6.61 -2.22 34.19
N LEU A 267 -6.44 -2.78 33.00
CA LEU A 267 -5.26 -3.56 32.64
C LEU A 267 -4.11 -2.64 32.26
N GLY A 268 -3.03 -2.69 33.03
CA GLY A 268 -1.83 -1.87 32.81
C GLY A 268 -1.08 -2.19 31.50
N GLU A 269 -1.37 -3.34 30.87
CA GLU A 269 -0.82 -3.76 29.58
C GLU A 269 -1.32 -2.91 28.41
N ILE A 270 -2.48 -2.27 28.55
CA ILE A 270 -3.10 -1.47 27.48
C ILE A 270 -2.23 -0.22 27.23
N TYR A 271 -1.97 0.07 25.95
CA TYR A 271 -1.27 1.27 25.51
C TYR A 271 -2.20 2.23 24.77
N ALA A 272 -3.10 1.71 23.94
CA ALA A 272 -4.18 2.44 23.27
C ALA A 272 -5.38 1.50 23.05
N TRP A 273 -6.58 2.03 22.86
CA TRP A 273 -7.82 1.23 22.87
C TRP A 273 -8.92 1.84 22.00
N GLY A 274 -10.02 1.12 21.81
CA GLY A 274 -11.11 1.55 20.94
C GLY A 274 -10.85 1.23 19.47
N PHE A 275 -10.26 0.04 19.20
CA PHE A 275 -10.05 -0.49 17.85
C PHE A 275 -10.96 -1.69 17.58
N ARG A 276 -11.27 -1.93 16.32
CA ARG A 276 -11.99 -3.13 15.91
C ARG A 276 -11.06 -4.32 15.69
N ASN A 277 -10.18 -4.19 14.72
CA ASN A 277 -9.30 -5.24 14.26
C ASN A 277 -7.96 -4.60 13.85
N PRO A 278 -7.17 -4.11 14.83
CA PRO A 278 -5.93 -3.40 14.59
C PRO A 278 -5.00 -4.32 13.82
N HIS A 279 -4.94 -4.16 12.50
CA HIS A 279 -4.48 -5.20 11.61
C HIS A 279 -2.96 -5.23 11.54
N ARG A 280 -2.34 -4.05 11.43
CA ARG A 280 -0.89 -3.88 11.30
C ARG A 280 -0.46 -2.61 12.01
N ILE A 281 0.82 -2.55 12.36
CA ILE A 281 1.48 -1.34 12.84
C ILE A 281 2.78 -1.07 12.09
N ALA A 282 3.15 0.20 11.97
CA ALA A 282 4.41 0.63 11.38
C ALA A 282 4.90 1.93 12.04
N TRP A 283 6.18 1.96 12.40
CA TRP A 283 6.84 3.20 12.82
C TRP A 283 7.37 3.96 11.61
N ASP A 284 7.47 5.28 11.73
CA ASP A 284 8.21 6.10 10.79
C ASP A 284 9.72 5.95 11.03
N PRO A 285 10.51 5.45 10.05
CA PRO A 285 11.96 5.35 10.21
C PRO A 285 12.66 6.69 10.47
N ALA A 286 12.05 7.82 10.07
CA ALA A 286 12.59 9.15 10.31
C ALA A 286 12.19 9.72 11.68
N ASN A 287 11.22 9.11 12.37
CA ASN A 287 10.76 9.54 13.69
C ASN A 287 10.22 8.34 14.48
N ALA A 288 11.06 7.82 15.39
CA ALA A 288 10.76 6.63 16.19
C ALA A 288 9.53 6.78 17.11
N ASP A 289 9.06 8.01 17.38
CA ASP A 289 7.85 8.25 18.19
C ASP A 289 6.56 8.14 17.37
N ARG A 290 6.63 8.14 16.03
CA ARG A 290 5.44 8.11 15.17
C ARG A 290 5.07 6.67 14.84
N LEU A 291 4.11 6.14 15.59
CA LEU A 291 3.50 4.84 15.35
C LEU A 291 2.17 4.99 14.59
N PHE A 292 2.06 4.35 13.45
CA PHE A 292 0.82 4.21 12.70
C PHE A 292 0.20 2.83 12.93
N LEU A 293 -1.12 2.80 13.11
CA LEU A 293 -1.92 1.59 13.21
C LEU A 293 -2.96 1.58 12.09
N PHE A 294 -3.10 0.45 11.42
CA PHE A 294 -4.06 0.25 10.33
C PHE A 294 -5.20 -0.62 10.86
N ASP A 295 -6.39 -0.05 11.00
CA ASP A 295 -7.55 -0.74 11.58
C ASP A 295 -8.56 -1.12 10.48
N ILE A 296 -9.05 -2.35 10.54
CA ILE A 296 -10.10 -2.82 9.62
C ILE A 296 -11.46 -2.58 10.28
N GLY A 297 -12.25 -1.65 9.73
CA GLY A 297 -13.57 -1.28 10.22
C GLY A 297 -14.64 -2.35 9.98
N GLU A 298 -15.84 -2.09 10.49
CA GLU A 298 -16.97 -3.02 10.51
C GLU A 298 -17.63 -3.13 9.14
N ARG A 299 -18.12 -2.01 8.62
CA ARG A 299 -18.90 -1.96 7.36
C ARG A 299 -18.67 -0.73 6.51
N ASN A 300 -18.08 0.32 7.07
CA ASN A 300 -18.12 1.64 6.46
C ASN A 300 -16.74 2.13 6.03
N GLY A 301 -15.67 1.76 6.74
CA GLY A 301 -14.36 2.30 6.39
C GLY A 301 -13.15 1.56 6.94
N GLU A 302 -12.01 1.98 6.43
CA GLU A 302 -10.69 1.44 6.72
C GLU A 302 -9.80 2.58 7.20
N GLU A 303 -9.14 2.40 8.35
CA GLU A 303 -8.56 3.52 9.10
C GLU A 303 -7.03 3.45 9.21
N ILE A 304 -6.41 4.63 9.22
CA ILE A 304 -5.01 4.85 9.57
C ILE A 304 -4.98 5.78 10.78
N ASN A 305 -4.56 5.24 11.91
CA ASN A 305 -4.53 5.90 13.20
C ASN A 305 -3.09 6.25 13.59
N LEU A 306 -2.82 7.53 13.88
CA LEU A 306 -1.53 7.97 14.43
C LEU A 306 -1.58 7.82 15.96
N ILE A 307 -0.87 6.84 16.47
CA ILE A 307 -1.04 6.37 17.84
C ILE A 307 -0.51 7.36 18.87
N GLN A 308 -1.31 7.60 19.90
CA GLN A 308 -1.01 8.32 21.12
C GLN A 308 -1.17 7.39 22.32
N ALA A 309 -0.25 7.46 23.29
CA ALA A 309 -0.36 6.73 24.55
C ALA A 309 -1.66 7.11 25.29
N GLY A 310 -2.44 6.11 25.69
CA GLY A 310 -3.73 6.27 26.36
C GLY A 310 -4.88 6.70 25.44
N GLY A 311 -4.62 6.85 24.14
CA GLY A 311 -5.60 7.30 23.16
C GLY A 311 -6.76 6.32 23.01
N ASP A 312 -7.97 6.89 22.96
CA ASP A 312 -9.23 6.20 22.66
C ASP A 312 -9.63 6.49 21.21
N TYR A 313 -9.72 5.46 20.36
CA TYR A 313 -10.02 5.58 18.93
C TYR A 313 -11.50 5.33 18.61
N GLY A 314 -12.33 5.18 19.65
CA GLY A 314 -13.77 5.35 19.57
C GLY A 314 -14.59 4.19 19.02
N TYR A 315 -13.99 3.16 18.43
CA TYR A 315 -14.75 1.96 18.05
C TYR A 315 -15.31 1.27 19.31
N SER A 316 -16.57 0.83 19.35
CA SER A 316 -17.55 0.74 18.25
C SER A 316 -18.57 1.88 18.18
N SER A 317 -18.34 2.99 18.88
CA SER A 317 -19.17 4.18 18.81
C SER A 317 -18.85 5.06 17.60
N ARG A 318 -17.65 4.90 17.03
CA ARG A 318 -17.14 5.60 15.85
C ARG A 318 -16.63 4.60 14.82
N GLU A 319 -16.76 4.98 13.55
CA GLU A 319 -16.10 4.36 12.41
C GLU A 319 -15.77 5.47 11.42
N GLY A 320 -14.49 5.66 11.12
CA GLY A 320 -13.98 6.86 10.48
C GLY A 320 -14.28 8.10 11.30
N THR A 321 -14.75 9.16 10.64
CA THR A 321 -15.19 10.41 11.29
C THR A 321 -16.72 10.46 11.43
N PHE A 322 -17.35 9.33 11.73
CA PHE A 322 -18.80 9.22 11.84
C PHE A 322 -19.22 8.41 13.09
N VAL A 323 -20.47 8.60 13.50
CA VAL A 323 -21.12 7.78 14.53
C VAL A 323 -21.55 6.46 13.93
N LEU A 324 -21.14 5.37 14.56
CA LEU A 324 -21.66 4.02 14.30
C LEU A 324 -22.71 3.68 15.38
N GLN A 325 -23.82 3.06 14.96
CA GLN A 325 -24.87 2.57 15.86
C GLN A 325 -25.03 1.06 15.69
N PRO A 326 -24.07 0.26 16.18
CA PRO A 326 -23.98 -1.16 15.84
C PRO A 326 -25.20 -1.99 16.29
N GLU A 327 -25.93 -1.55 17.33
CA GLU A 327 -27.17 -2.20 17.78
C GLU A 327 -28.40 -1.87 16.91
N VAL A 328 -28.34 -0.81 16.11
CA VAL A 328 -29.46 -0.34 15.28
C VAL A 328 -29.26 -0.78 13.83
N ASP A 329 -28.13 -0.37 13.25
CA ASP A 329 -27.74 -0.67 11.88
C ASP A 329 -26.23 -0.49 11.74
N PRO A 330 -25.44 -1.59 11.71
CA PRO A 330 -24.00 -1.49 11.53
C PRO A 330 -23.61 -1.12 10.09
N ASP A 331 -24.52 -1.21 9.12
CA ASP A 331 -24.25 -0.95 7.71
C ASP A 331 -24.38 0.54 7.33
N THR A 332 -24.78 1.40 8.27
CA THR A 332 -24.89 2.84 8.04
C THR A 332 -24.28 3.67 9.17
N VAL A 333 -23.87 4.89 8.81
CA VAL A 333 -23.27 5.84 9.75
C VAL A 333 -24.01 7.17 9.78
N LEU A 334 -23.88 7.88 10.90
CA LEU A 334 -24.47 9.20 11.12
C LEU A 334 -23.38 10.27 11.29
N PRO A 335 -23.63 11.53 10.88
CA PRO A 335 -22.68 12.61 11.15
C PRO A 335 -22.43 12.79 12.65
N LEU A 336 -21.23 13.25 12.99
CA LEU A 336 -20.84 13.51 14.37
C LEU A 336 -21.77 14.53 15.04
N PRO A 337 -22.13 14.32 16.32
CA PRO A 337 -22.96 15.26 17.06
C PRO A 337 -22.18 16.56 17.35
N ALA A 338 -22.90 17.66 17.61
CA ALA A 338 -22.27 18.95 17.88
C ALA A 338 -21.36 18.95 19.14
N ASN A 339 -21.61 18.05 20.09
CA ASN A 339 -20.83 17.89 21.31
C ASN A 339 -19.79 16.76 21.22
N ASP A 340 -19.45 16.29 20.01
CA ASP A 340 -18.57 15.14 19.81
C ASP A 340 -17.20 15.27 20.52
N ALA A 341 -16.66 16.48 20.57
CA ALA A 341 -15.39 16.75 21.25
C ALA A 341 -15.39 16.41 22.76
N GLU A 342 -16.56 16.31 23.40
CA GLU A 342 -16.68 15.93 24.82
C GLU A 342 -16.35 14.47 25.08
N PHE A 343 -16.41 13.59 24.06
CA PHE A 343 -16.10 12.18 24.20
C PHE A 343 -14.59 11.89 24.17
N GLY A 344 -13.77 12.82 23.67
CA GLY A 344 -12.31 12.69 23.69
C GLY A 344 -11.71 11.68 22.72
N TYR A 345 -12.48 11.20 21.73
CA TYR A 345 -11.97 10.28 20.71
C TYR A 345 -10.88 10.89 19.83
N ILE A 346 -9.91 10.08 19.45
CA ILE A 346 -8.87 10.40 18.47
C ILE A 346 -9.29 9.81 17.13
N TYR A 347 -9.52 10.68 16.15
CA TYR A 347 -9.91 10.27 14.81
C TYR A 347 -8.72 9.86 13.94
N PRO A 348 -8.94 8.99 12.94
CA PRO A 348 -7.90 8.59 12.00
C PRO A 348 -7.33 9.79 11.24
N VAL A 349 -6.03 9.75 10.97
CA VAL A 349 -5.34 10.77 10.17
C VAL A 349 -5.58 10.57 8.67
N ALA A 350 -6.02 9.38 8.28
CA ALA A 350 -6.51 9.06 6.95
C ALA A 350 -7.44 7.85 7.06
N TRP A 351 -8.55 7.86 6.35
CA TRP A 351 -9.40 6.69 6.17
C TRP A 351 -10.10 6.72 4.82
N TYR A 352 -10.52 5.56 4.33
CA TYR A 352 -11.28 5.41 3.09
C TYR A 352 -12.44 4.46 3.29
N ASP A 353 -13.50 4.64 2.51
CA ASP A 353 -14.71 3.85 2.70
C ASP A 353 -14.72 2.56 1.87
N HIS A 354 -15.79 1.81 2.01
CA HIS A 354 -15.96 0.53 1.34
C HIS A 354 -16.35 0.66 -0.14
N ASP A 355 -16.53 1.86 -0.70
CA ASP A 355 -16.59 2.01 -2.16
C ASP A 355 -15.17 1.93 -2.76
N GLU A 356 -14.16 2.32 -1.99
CA GLU A 356 -12.76 2.29 -2.38
C GLU A 356 -12.05 0.95 -2.06
N GLY A 357 -12.38 0.33 -0.91
CA GLY A 357 -11.78 -0.93 -0.47
C GLY A 357 -12.70 -1.80 0.37
N ARG A 358 -12.11 -2.76 1.11
CA ARG A 358 -12.83 -3.80 1.87
C ARG A 358 -12.14 -4.21 3.17
N ALA A 359 -10.81 -4.10 3.21
CA ALA A 359 -9.99 -4.42 4.37
C ALA A 359 -8.57 -3.89 4.14
N ILE A 360 -8.10 -2.97 4.99
CA ILE A 360 -6.74 -2.43 4.89
C ILE A 360 -5.68 -3.50 5.15
N ALA A 361 -4.66 -3.53 4.30
CA ALA A 361 -3.58 -4.52 4.34
C ALA A 361 -2.43 -4.15 5.30
N GLY A 362 -2.45 -2.93 5.83
CA GLY A 362 -1.31 -2.26 6.45
C GLY A 362 -0.60 -1.30 5.49
N GLY A 363 0.52 -0.76 5.93
CA GLY A 363 1.35 0.16 5.16
C GLY A 363 2.71 0.39 5.80
N GLN A 364 3.55 1.20 5.14
CA GLN A 364 4.91 1.55 5.55
C GLN A 364 5.22 3.00 5.19
N VAL A 365 5.88 3.73 6.08
CA VAL A 365 6.47 5.02 5.72
C VAL A 365 7.75 4.75 4.95
N TYR A 366 7.77 5.14 3.68
CA TYR A 366 8.92 4.88 2.82
C TYR A 366 10.02 5.92 3.07
N ARG A 367 11.13 5.44 3.61
CA ARG A 367 12.38 6.20 3.82
C ARG A 367 13.59 5.57 3.13
N GLY A 368 13.40 4.49 2.34
CA GLY A 368 14.44 3.84 1.55
C GLY A 368 14.93 4.69 0.37
N GLU A 369 16.11 4.40 -0.17
CA GLU A 369 16.76 5.30 -1.13
C GLU A 369 16.47 4.96 -2.60
N LYS A 370 16.05 3.72 -2.91
CA LYS A 370 15.97 3.24 -4.30
C LYS A 370 14.70 3.62 -5.05
N VAL A 371 13.70 4.18 -4.38
CA VAL A 371 12.43 4.67 -4.97
C VAL A 371 12.20 6.13 -4.57
N PRO A 372 12.96 7.09 -5.12
CA PRO A 372 12.90 8.49 -4.67
C PRO A 372 11.52 9.11 -4.73
N GLN A 373 10.66 8.66 -5.65
CA GLN A 373 9.29 9.17 -5.79
C GLN A 373 8.42 8.88 -4.57
N LEU A 374 8.73 7.84 -3.78
CA LEU A 374 7.99 7.48 -2.58
C LEU A 374 8.54 8.11 -1.30
N GLN A 375 9.64 8.89 -1.37
CA GLN A 375 10.26 9.44 -0.16
C GLN A 375 9.28 10.28 0.66
N GLY A 376 9.19 9.92 1.95
CA GLY A 376 8.27 10.53 2.92
C GLY A 376 6.80 10.27 2.68
N LYS A 377 6.45 9.27 1.87
CA LYS A 377 5.07 8.82 1.70
C LYS A 377 4.78 7.66 2.65
N LEU A 378 3.62 7.73 3.29
CA LEU A 378 3.03 6.57 3.93
C LEU A 378 2.27 5.79 2.85
N VAL A 379 2.81 4.65 2.44
CA VAL A 379 2.24 3.80 1.39
C VAL A 379 1.47 2.65 2.04
N PHE A 380 0.21 2.48 1.67
CA PHE A 380 -0.69 1.47 2.24
C PHE A 380 -1.57 0.87 1.14
N GLY A 381 -2.40 -0.12 1.45
CA GLY A 381 -3.24 -0.72 0.42
C GLY A 381 -4.37 -1.57 0.96
N ASP A 382 -5.19 -2.08 0.05
CA ASP A 382 -6.34 -2.91 0.36
C ASP A 382 -6.06 -4.38 0.08
N ILE A 383 -6.46 -5.25 1.02
CA ILE A 383 -6.25 -6.70 0.96
C ILE A 383 -6.96 -7.29 -0.25
N VAL A 384 -8.21 -6.90 -0.51
CA VAL A 384 -9.10 -7.62 -1.42
C VAL A 384 -8.83 -7.24 -2.85
N ASN A 385 -8.85 -5.95 -3.17
CA ASN A 385 -8.71 -5.47 -4.55
C ASN A 385 -7.24 -5.18 -4.94
N GLY A 386 -6.32 -5.14 -3.98
CA GLY A 386 -4.90 -4.93 -4.23
C GLY A 386 -4.55 -3.53 -4.73
N ARG A 387 -5.43 -2.54 -4.53
CA ARG A 387 -5.11 -1.13 -4.75
C ARG A 387 -4.10 -0.68 -3.70
N VAL A 388 -3.24 0.24 -4.13
CA VAL A 388 -2.16 0.79 -3.30
C VAL A 388 -2.32 2.29 -3.31
N PHE A 389 -2.29 2.87 -2.12
CA PHE A 389 -2.54 4.28 -1.87
C PHE A 389 -1.35 4.90 -1.16
N TYR A 390 -1.33 6.23 -1.14
CA TYR A 390 -0.37 6.97 -0.36
C TYR A 390 -0.94 8.28 0.18
N VAL A 391 -0.34 8.74 1.27
CA VAL A 391 -0.47 10.09 1.83
C VAL A 391 0.93 10.63 2.13
N ASP A 392 1.05 11.94 2.28
CA ASP A 392 2.30 12.57 2.72
C ASP A 392 2.48 12.34 4.23
N ALA A 393 3.45 11.50 4.61
CA ALA A 393 3.60 11.07 6.00
C ALA A 393 3.99 12.25 6.90
N ASP A 394 4.82 13.17 6.43
CA ASP A 394 5.32 14.31 7.23
C ASP A 394 4.24 15.37 7.47
N SER A 395 3.16 15.34 6.68
CA SER A 395 2.04 16.28 6.78
C SER A 395 0.87 15.77 7.64
N LEU A 396 0.90 14.51 8.10
CA LEU A 396 -0.19 13.93 8.89
C LEU A 396 -0.29 14.56 10.28
N THR A 397 -1.50 15.02 10.62
CA THR A 397 -1.82 15.67 11.89
C THR A 397 -3.12 15.10 12.47
N LEU A 398 -3.19 14.99 13.80
CA LEU A 398 -4.38 14.50 14.49
C LEU A 398 -5.59 15.42 14.24
N GLY A 399 -6.76 14.82 14.05
CA GLY A 399 -8.02 15.54 13.82
C GLY A 399 -8.19 16.09 12.40
N ALA A 400 -7.30 15.76 11.47
CA ALA A 400 -7.41 16.14 10.07
C ALA A 400 -7.32 14.90 9.15
N GLN A 401 -8.32 14.74 8.28
CA GLN A 401 -8.31 13.74 7.22
C GLN A 401 -7.31 14.16 6.13
N ALA A 402 -6.28 13.34 5.90
CA ALA A 402 -5.35 13.54 4.81
C ALA A 402 -6.00 13.20 3.45
N GLU A 403 -5.56 13.88 2.40
CA GLU A 403 -5.95 13.54 1.04
C GLU A 403 -5.23 12.25 0.61
N ILE A 404 -6.01 11.20 0.36
CA ILE A 404 -5.51 9.91 -0.12
C ILE A 404 -5.40 9.95 -1.64
N LYS A 405 -4.25 9.47 -2.16
CA LYS A 405 -4.03 9.29 -3.60
C LYS A 405 -3.75 7.82 -3.92
N GLU A 406 -4.21 7.36 -5.09
CA GLU A 406 -3.85 6.04 -5.59
C GLU A 406 -2.50 6.07 -6.30
N LEU A 407 -1.68 5.06 -6.00
CA LEU A 407 -0.36 4.84 -6.60
C LEU A 407 -0.51 4.12 -7.93
N ARG A 408 0.08 4.65 -9.01
CA ARG A 408 0.11 3.92 -10.29
C ARG A 408 1.17 2.83 -10.23
N LEU A 409 0.76 1.59 -10.52
CA LEU A 409 1.65 0.43 -10.57
C LEU A 409 1.93 0.03 -12.02
N THR A 410 3.20 -0.15 -12.36
CA THR A 410 3.63 -0.72 -13.63
C THR A 410 4.25 -2.10 -13.45
N HIS A 411 4.18 -2.89 -14.53
CA HIS A 411 4.94 -4.12 -14.68
C HIS A 411 5.49 -4.21 -16.09
N ASN A 412 6.82 -4.33 -16.22
CA ASN A 412 7.55 -4.26 -17.48
C ASN A 412 7.14 -3.02 -18.30
N GLY A 413 6.98 -1.89 -17.60
CA GLY A 413 6.65 -0.59 -18.21
C GLY A 413 5.22 -0.40 -18.71
N THR A 414 4.32 -1.33 -18.39
CA THR A 414 2.89 -1.18 -18.68
C THR A 414 2.10 -1.03 -17.39
N ASN A 415 1.13 -0.11 -17.37
CA ASN A 415 0.20 0.03 -16.24
C ASN A 415 -0.53 -1.30 -15.98
N ARG A 416 -0.37 -1.83 -14.77
CA ARG A 416 -0.95 -3.12 -14.36
C ARG A 416 -1.25 -3.10 -12.87
N THR A 417 -2.52 -3.27 -12.52
CA THR A 417 -2.93 -3.43 -11.12
C THR A 417 -2.45 -4.77 -10.56
N LEU A 418 -2.31 -4.88 -9.24
CA LEU A 418 -1.97 -6.18 -8.62
C LEU A 418 -3.04 -7.24 -8.89
N LEU A 419 -4.32 -6.87 -8.91
CA LEU A 419 -5.42 -7.79 -9.22
C LEU A 419 -5.28 -8.39 -10.64
N GLN A 420 -4.95 -7.55 -11.63
CA GLN A 420 -4.69 -8.02 -13.00
C GLN A 420 -3.49 -8.96 -13.07
N ARG A 421 -2.46 -8.73 -12.25
CA ARG A 421 -1.25 -9.55 -12.22
C ARG A 421 -1.45 -10.90 -11.55
N VAL A 422 -2.20 -10.91 -10.44
CA VAL A 422 -2.56 -12.12 -9.71
C VAL A 422 -3.51 -12.99 -10.53
N ALA A 423 -4.34 -12.37 -11.38
CA ALA A 423 -5.34 -13.04 -12.22
C ALA A 423 -6.33 -13.91 -11.41
N ALA A 424 -6.78 -13.39 -10.27
CA ALA A 424 -7.78 -14.00 -9.39
C ALA A 424 -8.90 -12.99 -9.04
N SER A 425 -9.92 -13.43 -8.30
CA SER A 425 -11.02 -12.56 -7.83
C SER A 425 -10.63 -11.60 -6.71
N ARG A 426 -9.43 -11.79 -6.13
CA ARG A 426 -8.83 -10.94 -5.11
C ARG A 426 -7.32 -11.01 -5.19
N THR A 427 -6.63 -10.07 -4.52
CA THR A 427 -5.17 -10.01 -4.45
C THR A 427 -4.63 -10.66 -3.19
N ASP A 428 -5.30 -10.45 -2.05
CA ASP A 428 -4.80 -10.74 -0.71
C ASP A 428 -3.43 -10.09 -0.45
N LEU A 429 -3.37 -8.76 -0.64
CA LEU A 429 -2.17 -7.95 -0.50
C LEU A 429 -1.65 -7.91 0.95
N ARG A 430 -0.32 -7.92 1.10
CA ARG A 430 0.42 -7.61 2.32
C ARG A 430 1.67 -6.80 2.00
N PHE A 431 2.21 -6.12 3.02
CA PHE A 431 3.39 -5.28 2.92
C PHE A 431 4.58 -5.90 3.66
N GLY A 432 5.79 -5.47 3.29
CA GLY A 432 7.02 -5.75 4.02
C GLY A 432 8.15 -4.82 3.60
N THR A 433 9.25 -4.85 4.35
CA THR A 433 10.46 -4.08 4.07
C THR A 433 11.71 -4.96 4.17
N ASP A 434 12.82 -4.50 3.58
CA ASP A 434 14.17 -4.95 3.94
C ASP A 434 14.82 -4.02 4.98
N GLU A 435 16.02 -4.36 5.48
CA GLU A 435 16.74 -3.53 6.47
C GLU A 435 17.13 -2.14 5.92
N ALA A 436 17.18 -1.98 4.59
CA ALA A 436 17.46 -0.71 3.93
C ALA A 436 16.20 0.16 3.76
N GLY A 437 15.03 -0.32 4.23
CA GLY A 437 13.77 0.41 4.11
C GLY A 437 13.14 0.32 2.72
N GLU A 438 13.57 -0.61 1.87
CA GLU A 438 12.95 -0.82 0.56
C GLU A 438 11.62 -1.55 0.69
N LEU A 439 10.64 -1.17 -0.14
CA LEU A 439 9.27 -1.62 -0.03
C LEU A 439 9.01 -2.90 -0.84
N TYR A 440 8.23 -3.80 -0.25
CA TYR A 440 7.81 -5.04 -0.86
C TYR A 440 6.31 -5.28 -0.71
N PHE A 441 5.72 -5.90 -1.72
CA PHE A 441 4.36 -6.42 -1.69
C PHE A 441 4.38 -7.94 -1.70
N THR A 442 3.54 -8.57 -0.91
CA THR A 442 3.28 -10.01 -1.04
C THR A 442 1.80 -10.27 -1.31
N THR A 443 1.51 -11.33 -2.05
CA THR A 443 0.14 -11.71 -2.41
C THR A 443 -0.08 -13.20 -2.16
N LYS A 444 -1.12 -13.50 -1.39
CA LYS A 444 -1.41 -14.89 -0.99
C LYS A 444 -1.79 -15.77 -2.18
N GLN A 445 -2.53 -15.19 -3.12
CA GLN A 445 -3.17 -15.90 -4.22
C GLN A 445 -2.20 -16.66 -5.13
N ASP A 446 -1.04 -16.07 -5.43
CA ASP A 446 0.01 -16.62 -6.28
C ASP A 446 1.34 -16.85 -5.53
N ALA A 447 1.35 -16.62 -4.21
CA ALA A 447 2.51 -16.78 -3.32
C ALA A 447 3.71 -15.90 -3.68
N LYS A 448 3.50 -14.77 -4.35
CA LYS A 448 4.57 -13.90 -4.83
C LYS A 448 5.03 -12.91 -3.76
N ILE A 449 6.33 -12.65 -3.76
CA ILE A 449 6.98 -11.52 -3.10
C ILE A 449 7.50 -10.61 -4.21
N ARG A 450 7.12 -9.34 -4.17
CA ARG A 450 7.39 -8.36 -5.22
C ARG A 450 8.14 -7.18 -4.64
N LYS A 451 9.16 -6.74 -5.36
CA LYS A 451 9.94 -5.56 -5.00
C LYS A 451 9.35 -4.34 -5.68
N VAL A 452 9.17 -3.26 -4.92
CA VAL A 452 8.85 -1.94 -5.47
C VAL A 452 10.14 -1.28 -5.93
N LYS A 453 10.13 -0.74 -7.15
CA LYS A 453 11.27 -0.08 -7.79
C LYS A 453 10.84 1.30 -8.30
N ALA A 454 11.80 2.22 -8.38
CA ALA A 454 11.61 3.47 -9.11
C ALA A 454 11.15 3.15 -10.53
N ASN A 455 10.07 3.81 -10.97
CA ASN A 455 9.73 3.79 -12.38
C ASN A 455 10.68 4.76 -13.10
N ASN A 456 11.65 4.21 -13.82
CA ASN A 456 12.64 4.97 -14.59
C ASN A 456 12.18 5.21 -16.04
N LEU A 457 10.96 4.81 -16.39
CA LEU A 457 10.39 5.16 -17.68
C LEU A 457 9.98 6.62 -17.65
N PRO A 458 10.22 7.38 -18.73
CA PRO A 458 9.83 8.78 -18.79
C PRO A 458 8.32 8.87 -18.53
N GLU A 459 7.98 9.52 -17.42
CA GLU A 459 6.63 9.74 -16.96
C GLU A 459 5.83 10.43 -18.08
N VAL A 460 4.85 9.74 -18.68
CA VAL A 460 3.95 10.39 -19.65
C VAL A 460 2.98 11.25 -18.85
N GLY A 461 3.39 12.49 -18.55
CA GLY A 461 2.52 13.46 -17.87
C GLY A 461 1.12 13.50 -18.50
N GLU A 462 0.09 13.57 -17.65
CA GLU A 462 -1.31 13.58 -18.07
C GLU A 462 -1.54 14.59 -19.21
N GLY A 463 -1.99 14.09 -20.36
CA GLY A 463 -2.31 14.89 -21.54
C GLY A 463 -1.21 15.06 -22.60
N ALA A 464 -0.02 14.47 -22.43
CA ALA A 464 1.02 14.52 -23.46
C ALA A 464 0.97 13.31 -24.42
N ILE A 465 1.02 13.57 -25.73
CA ILE A 465 1.12 12.53 -26.76
C ILE A 465 2.59 12.06 -26.83
N ALA A 466 2.87 10.82 -26.42
CA ALA A 466 4.23 10.24 -26.48
C ALA A 466 4.69 9.97 -27.92
N ASN A 467 3.78 9.48 -28.77
CA ASN A 467 3.99 9.33 -30.20
C ASN A 467 2.68 9.37 -30.98
N ILE A 468 2.78 9.74 -32.26
CA ILE A 468 1.71 9.56 -33.25
C ILE A 468 2.31 8.94 -34.51
N ALA A 469 1.57 8.01 -35.11
CA ALA A 469 2.01 7.27 -36.26
C ALA A 469 0.87 7.10 -37.27
N THR A 470 1.14 7.37 -38.55
CA THR A 470 0.19 7.23 -39.65
C THR A 470 0.82 6.45 -40.79
N ARG A 471 0.24 5.29 -41.13
CA ARG A 471 0.63 4.51 -42.31
C ARG A 471 -0.37 4.75 -43.43
N ALA A 472 0.11 5.20 -44.58
CA ALA A 472 -0.73 5.45 -45.75
C ALA A 472 0.08 5.23 -47.03
N TYR A 473 -0.62 5.23 -48.17
CA TYR A 473 0.04 5.37 -49.46
C TYR A 473 0.56 6.80 -49.60
N ALA A 474 1.81 6.95 -50.03
CA ALA A 474 2.49 8.21 -50.22
C ALA A 474 3.15 8.25 -51.61
N GLY A 475 3.21 9.42 -52.21
CA GLY A 475 3.82 9.69 -53.51
C GLY A 475 4.40 11.10 -53.56
N THR A 476 4.32 11.73 -54.73
CA THR A 476 4.77 13.12 -54.92
C THR A 476 3.61 14.06 -55.22
N ALA A 477 3.84 15.36 -55.15
CA ALA A 477 2.82 16.40 -55.39
C ALA A 477 1.56 16.15 -54.52
N ASP A 478 0.41 15.93 -55.15
CA ASP A 478 -0.88 15.74 -54.47
C ASP A 478 -0.94 14.45 -53.63
N GLU A 479 0.00 13.53 -53.82
CA GLU A 479 0.11 12.26 -53.06
C GLU A 479 1.08 12.37 -51.86
N THR A 480 1.57 13.57 -51.54
CA THR A 480 2.46 13.79 -50.39
C THR A 480 1.75 13.41 -49.09
N LEU A 481 2.31 12.48 -48.33
CA LEU A 481 1.79 12.14 -47.00
C LEU A 481 2.20 13.23 -46.00
N THR A 482 1.26 13.69 -45.21
CA THR A 482 1.49 14.78 -44.24
C THR A 482 1.14 14.36 -42.82
N GLY A 483 2.00 14.74 -41.87
CA GLY A 483 1.78 14.60 -40.43
C GLY A 483 1.91 15.96 -39.75
N GLY A 484 0.83 16.48 -39.18
CA GLY A 484 0.83 17.76 -38.46
C GLY A 484 0.96 17.57 -36.95
N PHE A 485 1.74 18.41 -36.29
CA PHE A 485 1.85 18.45 -34.82
C PHE A 485 2.12 19.87 -34.31
N VAL A 486 1.89 20.10 -33.01
CA VAL A 486 2.06 21.42 -32.37
C VAL A 486 2.89 21.29 -31.11
N ILE A 487 3.91 22.15 -30.98
CA ILE A 487 4.66 22.38 -29.74
C ILE A 487 4.09 23.64 -29.08
N ARG A 488 3.62 23.58 -27.82
CA ARG A 488 2.87 24.68 -27.18
C ARG A 488 3.71 25.56 -26.23
N ASP A 489 4.40 24.97 -25.26
CA ASP A 489 4.88 25.73 -24.09
C ASP A 489 6.38 26.03 -24.10
N GLN A 490 7.20 25.04 -24.42
CA GLN A 490 8.66 25.14 -24.42
C GLN A 490 9.25 24.36 -25.59
N PRO A 491 10.49 24.64 -26.01
CA PRO A 491 11.14 23.84 -27.04
C PRO A 491 11.14 22.36 -26.66
N ARG A 492 10.76 21.49 -27.61
CA ARG A 492 10.71 20.04 -27.42
C ARG A 492 11.67 19.36 -28.37
N ARG A 493 12.39 18.37 -27.87
CA ARG A 493 13.19 17.48 -28.69
C ARG A 493 12.28 16.39 -29.25
N VAL A 494 12.34 16.15 -30.56
CA VAL A 494 11.47 15.22 -31.25
C VAL A 494 12.28 14.31 -32.17
N LEU A 495 11.85 13.06 -32.31
CA LEU A 495 12.32 12.12 -33.31
C LEU A 495 11.21 11.96 -34.35
N ILE A 496 11.50 12.29 -35.60
CA ILE A 496 10.59 12.20 -36.73
C ILE A 496 11.12 11.14 -37.69
N ARG A 497 10.28 10.19 -38.09
CA ARG A 497 10.65 9.09 -38.98
C ARG A 497 9.74 9.02 -40.19
N GLY A 498 10.33 8.74 -41.35
CA GLY A 498 9.64 8.33 -42.56
C GLY A 498 10.11 6.94 -42.95
N VAL A 499 9.25 5.94 -42.74
CA VAL A 499 9.60 4.53 -42.88
C VAL A 499 8.92 3.94 -44.10
N GLY A 500 9.72 3.32 -44.98
CA GLY A 500 9.32 2.66 -46.20
C GLY A 500 9.92 1.24 -46.23
N PRO A 501 11.22 1.07 -46.53
CA PRO A 501 11.88 -0.24 -46.59
C PRO A 501 11.67 -1.13 -45.37
N ALA A 502 11.80 -0.59 -44.15
CA ALA A 502 11.67 -1.42 -42.94
C ALA A 502 10.27 -2.02 -42.76
N LEU A 503 9.23 -1.45 -43.37
CA LEU A 503 7.86 -1.98 -43.30
C LEU A 503 7.72 -3.36 -43.96
N ALA A 504 8.59 -3.70 -44.92
CA ALA A 504 8.60 -5.02 -45.55
C ALA A 504 8.92 -6.13 -44.53
N GLY A 505 9.76 -5.85 -43.53
CA GLY A 505 10.06 -6.75 -42.42
C GLY A 505 8.85 -7.06 -41.53
N PHE A 506 7.81 -6.22 -41.59
CA PHE A 506 6.54 -6.40 -40.89
C PHE A 506 5.42 -6.97 -41.80
N GLY A 507 5.77 -7.49 -42.98
CA GLY A 507 4.82 -8.09 -43.91
C GLY A 507 3.97 -7.10 -44.69
N VAL A 508 4.33 -5.80 -44.70
CA VAL A 508 3.66 -4.80 -45.54
C VAL A 508 4.16 -4.93 -46.97
N THR A 509 3.24 -5.06 -47.93
CA THR A 509 3.57 -5.15 -49.36
C THR A 509 3.43 -3.78 -50.03
N GLY A 510 4.18 -3.57 -51.14
CA GLY A 510 4.13 -2.32 -51.90
C GLY A 510 4.66 -1.10 -51.13
N THR A 511 5.69 -1.30 -50.30
CA THR A 511 6.30 -0.24 -49.50
C THR A 511 7.03 0.77 -50.38
N MET A 512 7.06 2.03 -49.94
CA MET A 512 7.88 3.05 -50.59
C MET A 512 9.36 2.66 -50.45
N ALA A 513 10.10 2.66 -51.57
CA ALA A 513 11.48 2.19 -51.61
C ALA A 513 12.48 3.19 -51.02
N ASP A 514 12.19 4.48 -51.15
CA ASP A 514 13.12 5.55 -50.76
C ASP A 514 12.35 6.78 -50.20
N PRO A 515 11.89 6.70 -48.94
CA PRO A 515 11.15 7.78 -48.30
C PRO A 515 12.07 8.93 -47.88
N LYS A 516 11.64 10.16 -48.20
CA LYS A 516 12.24 11.41 -47.76
C LYS A 516 11.28 12.17 -46.87
N ILE A 517 11.78 12.73 -45.76
CA ILE A 517 11.00 13.60 -44.88
C ILE A 517 11.49 15.05 -44.92
N SER A 518 10.55 15.99 -44.80
CA SER A 518 10.80 17.42 -44.67
C SER A 518 9.91 18.03 -43.58
N VAL A 519 10.50 18.78 -42.65
CA VAL A 519 9.80 19.44 -41.54
C VAL A 519 9.62 20.91 -41.87
N ILE A 520 8.38 21.38 -41.92
CA ILE A 520 8.01 22.74 -42.34
C ILE A 520 7.21 23.41 -41.21
N PRO A 521 7.60 24.59 -40.71
CA PRO A 521 6.80 25.34 -39.76
C PRO A 521 5.56 25.94 -40.45
N SER A 522 4.44 26.03 -39.74
CA SER A 522 3.19 26.60 -40.23
C SER A 522 3.39 28.04 -40.74
N GLY A 523 2.85 28.34 -41.94
CA GLY A 523 3.03 29.62 -42.61
C GLY A 523 4.32 29.75 -43.43
N GLY A 524 5.22 28.76 -43.38
CA GLY A 524 6.41 28.66 -44.23
C GLY A 524 6.22 27.76 -45.46
N THR A 525 7.05 27.96 -46.48
CA THR A 525 7.14 27.09 -47.67
C THR A 525 8.48 26.36 -47.77
N THR A 526 9.37 26.55 -46.79
CA THR A 526 10.74 26.02 -46.79
C THR A 526 10.91 25.07 -45.62
N ALA A 527 11.50 23.90 -45.89
CA ALA A 527 11.84 22.94 -44.85
C ALA A 527 12.96 23.48 -43.96
N ILE A 528 12.79 23.38 -42.65
CA ILE A 528 13.82 23.71 -41.66
C ILE A 528 14.71 22.51 -41.33
N PHE A 529 14.20 21.30 -41.56
CA PHE A 529 14.96 20.06 -41.52
C PHE A 529 14.47 19.15 -42.64
N ALA A 530 15.38 18.40 -43.25
CA ALA A 530 15.05 17.35 -44.21
C ALA A 530 16.06 16.20 -44.08
N ASN A 531 15.59 14.98 -44.30
CA ASN A 531 16.43 13.80 -44.34
C ASN A 531 15.89 12.84 -45.39
N ASP A 532 16.83 12.20 -46.05
CA ASP A 532 16.68 11.24 -47.13
C ASP A 532 17.83 10.27 -46.88
N ASN A 533 17.54 9.07 -46.38
CA ASN A 533 18.44 8.13 -45.71
C ASN A 533 18.90 8.52 -44.30
N TRP A 534 18.40 7.80 -43.30
CA TRP A 534 18.69 8.04 -41.88
C TRP A 534 20.16 7.76 -41.53
N GLY A 535 20.75 6.73 -42.15
CA GLY A 535 22.12 6.27 -41.88
C GLY A 535 23.22 7.19 -42.39
N ASP A 536 22.92 8.02 -43.38
CA ASP A 536 23.86 8.99 -43.96
C ASP A 536 23.93 10.30 -43.15
N SER A 537 23.04 10.45 -42.17
CA SER A 537 22.99 11.60 -41.28
C SER A 537 24.13 11.59 -40.28
N SER A 538 24.69 12.77 -39.97
CA SER A 538 25.59 12.93 -38.82
C SER A 538 24.90 12.61 -37.48
N GLN A 539 23.58 12.50 -37.45
CA GLN A 539 22.77 12.15 -36.30
C GLN A 539 22.45 10.63 -36.21
N ALA A 540 22.96 9.78 -37.10
CA ALA A 540 22.55 8.37 -37.18
C ALA A 540 22.66 7.61 -35.84
N THR A 541 23.77 7.76 -35.11
CA THR A 541 23.96 7.14 -33.78
C THR A 541 22.96 7.65 -32.74
N GLU A 542 22.68 8.95 -32.76
CA GLU A 542 21.73 9.62 -31.87
C GLU A 542 20.30 9.17 -32.15
N ILE A 543 19.93 9.10 -33.44
CA ILE A 543 18.64 8.60 -33.92
C ILE A 543 18.42 7.15 -33.48
N ALA A 544 19.41 6.26 -33.68
CA ALA A 544 19.32 4.86 -33.27
C ALA A 544 19.12 4.72 -31.76
N SER A 545 19.87 5.49 -30.97
CA SER A 545 19.79 5.48 -29.51
C SER A 545 18.46 6.03 -29.00
N ALA A 546 17.97 7.13 -29.58
CA ALA A 546 16.67 7.70 -29.25
C ALA A 546 15.52 6.75 -29.64
N ALA A 547 15.56 6.14 -30.83
CA ALA A 547 14.56 5.18 -31.27
C ALA A 547 14.45 3.99 -30.30
N ALA A 548 15.60 3.44 -29.87
CA ALA A 548 15.63 2.34 -28.89
C ALA A 548 15.04 2.76 -27.53
N ALA A 549 15.38 3.94 -27.03
CA ALA A 549 14.84 4.46 -25.77
C ALA A 549 13.33 4.72 -25.82
N LEU A 550 12.80 5.06 -27.00
CA LEU A 550 11.39 5.37 -27.22
C LEU A 550 10.54 4.14 -27.61
N GLY A 551 11.15 2.94 -27.66
CA GLY A 551 10.46 1.71 -28.05
C GLY A 551 10.13 1.62 -29.55
N ALA A 552 10.71 2.49 -30.37
CA ALA A 552 10.53 2.47 -31.81
C ALA A 552 11.43 1.38 -32.43
N PHE A 553 10.90 0.58 -33.36
CA PHE A 553 11.68 -0.50 -33.98
C PHE A 553 12.90 0.04 -34.73
N GLY A 554 14.00 -0.73 -34.71
CA GLY A 554 15.25 -0.34 -35.36
C GLY A 554 15.12 -0.23 -36.87
N LEU A 555 15.81 0.75 -37.45
CA LEU A 555 16.06 0.84 -38.88
C LEU A 555 17.38 0.12 -39.18
N ALA A 556 17.43 -0.65 -40.27
CA ALA A 556 18.64 -1.38 -40.63
C ALA A 556 19.73 -0.41 -41.15
N ASP A 557 21.00 -0.73 -40.87
CA ASP A 557 22.14 -0.03 -41.46
C ASP A 557 22.07 -0.12 -43.00
N GLY A 558 22.23 1.03 -43.66
CA GLY A 558 22.08 1.14 -45.12
C GLY A 558 20.63 1.12 -45.63
N SER A 559 19.63 1.17 -44.74
CA SER A 559 18.23 1.36 -45.16
C SER A 559 17.99 2.78 -45.69
N ALA A 560 17.16 2.88 -46.72
CA ALA A 560 16.70 4.15 -47.28
C ALA A 560 15.55 4.81 -46.48
N ASP A 561 15.16 4.22 -45.33
CA ASP A 561 14.27 4.90 -44.38
C ASP A 561 14.87 6.26 -43.98
N ALA A 562 14.04 7.28 -43.75
CA ALA A 562 14.51 8.60 -43.31
C ALA A 562 14.18 8.88 -41.84
N ALA A 563 15.05 9.63 -41.17
CA ALA A 563 14.81 10.07 -39.80
C ALA A 563 15.53 11.38 -39.46
N ILE A 564 14.92 12.17 -38.59
CA ILE A 564 15.45 13.44 -38.08
C ILE A 564 15.27 13.43 -36.56
N ILE A 565 16.30 13.84 -35.82
CA ILE A 565 16.15 14.24 -34.43
C ILE A 565 16.47 15.74 -34.29
N ALA A 566 15.54 16.50 -33.72
CA ALA A 566 15.66 17.95 -33.65
C ALA A 566 14.97 18.52 -32.42
N THR A 567 15.47 19.67 -31.93
CA THR A 567 14.75 20.48 -30.93
C THR A 567 13.98 21.57 -31.67
N LEU A 568 12.65 21.59 -31.47
CA LEU A 568 11.73 22.52 -32.11
C LEU A 568 11.14 23.46 -31.07
N SER A 569 11.17 24.76 -31.34
CA SER A 569 10.52 25.78 -30.51
C SER A 569 8.99 25.62 -30.53
N PRO A 570 8.26 26.28 -29.60
CA PRO A 570 6.81 26.38 -29.69
C PRO A 570 6.33 26.87 -31.06
N GLY A 571 5.39 26.15 -31.66
CA GLY A 571 4.91 26.37 -33.01
C GLY A 571 4.16 25.16 -33.58
N ALA A 572 3.40 25.38 -34.65
CA ALA A 572 2.80 24.30 -35.43
C ALA A 572 3.74 23.88 -36.57
N TYR A 573 3.85 22.57 -36.80
CA TYR A 573 4.75 21.97 -37.78
C TYR A 573 4.03 20.92 -38.62
N THR A 574 4.47 20.81 -39.88
CA THR A 574 4.05 19.78 -40.82
C THR A 574 5.26 18.97 -41.25
N VAL A 575 5.20 17.65 -41.08
CA VAL A 575 6.12 16.71 -41.73
C VAL A 575 5.51 16.31 -43.07
N GLN A 576 6.28 16.46 -44.14
CA GLN A 576 5.95 15.93 -45.46
C GLN A 576 6.81 14.70 -45.72
N LEU A 577 6.18 13.60 -46.15
CA LEU A 577 6.86 12.40 -46.63
C LEU A 577 6.55 12.21 -48.12
N THR A 578 7.61 12.12 -48.91
CA THR A 578 7.58 11.90 -50.36
C THR A 578 8.62 10.85 -50.75
N GLY A 579 8.57 10.30 -51.97
CA GLY A 579 9.70 9.52 -52.49
C GLY A 579 10.85 10.41 -52.97
N ALA A 580 12.08 10.14 -52.53
CA ALA A 580 13.29 10.87 -52.92
C ALA A 580 13.50 10.94 -54.44
N ASP A 581 13.35 9.79 -55.09
CA ASP A 581 13.50 9.60 -56.54
C ASP A 581 12.17 9.76 -57.32
N GLY A 582 11.16 10.36 -56.70
CA GLY A 582 9.82 10.45 -57.29
C GLY A 582 8.99 9.16 -57.20
N GLY A 583 9.46 8.17 -56.44
CA GLY A 583 8.74 6.93 -56.17
C GLY A 583 7.51 7.11 -55.28
N SER A 584 6.63 6.12 -55.30
CA SER A 584 5.43 6.05 -54.46
C SER A 584 5.29 4.66 -53.82
N GLY A 585 4.48 4.57 -52.76
CA GLY A 585 4.25 3.31 -52.05
C GLY A 585 3.68 3.52 -50.65
N VAL A 586 3.47 2.42 -49.93
CA VAL A 586 3.06 2.47 -48.52
C VAL A 586 4.23 2.96 -47.68
N ALA A 587 4.01 4.05 -46.93
CA ALA A 587 4.97 4.63 -46.01
C ALA A 587 4.32 4.92 -44.65
N LEU A 588 5.15 5.09 -43.63
CA LEU A 588 4.77 5.39 -42.26
C LEU A 588 5.47 6.68 -41.83
N ILE A 589 4.69 7.69 -41.45
CA ILE A 589 5.20 8.86 -40.72
C ILE A 589 5.02 8.60 -39.23
N GLU A 590 6.07 8.85 -38.46
CA GLU A 590 6.03 8.80 -37.00
C GLU A 590 6.65 10.08 -36.41
N VAL A 591 6.05 10.57 -35.34
CA VAL A 591 6.62 11.65 -34.53
C VAL A 591 6.60 11.21 -33.08
N TYR A 592 7.77 11.25 -32.45
CA TYR A 592 7.98 10.91 -31.04
C TYR A 592 8.50 12.14 -30.30
N GLU A 593 8.04 12.34 -29.06
CA GLU A 593 8.70 13.26 -28.14
C GLU A 593 9.93 12.56 -27.52
N VAL A 594 11.12 13.17 -27.61
CA VAL A 594 12.35 12.69 -26.99
C VAL A 594 12.51 13.44 -25.66
N ARG A 595 12.42 12.72 -24.54
CA ARG A 595 12.55 13.29 -23.19
C ARG A 595 13.93 13.05 -22.60
#